data_AF-A0A3L7Y2L7-F1
#
_entry.id   AF-A0A3L7Y2L7-F1
#
_cell.length_a   1.000
_cell.length_b   1.000
_cell.length_c   1.000
_cell.angle_alpha   90.00
_cell.angle_beta   90.00
_cell.angle_gamma   90.00
#
_symmetry.space_group_name_H-M   'P 1'
#
loop_
_entity.id
_entity.type
_entity.pdbx_description
1 polymer ?
#
loop_
_entity_poly.entity_id
_entity_poly.type
_entity_poly.pdbx_seq_one_letter_code
_entity_poly.pdbx_strand_id
1 'polypeptide(L)'
;MDERERARIRAAIDAAEGGGGVPRASDEQLRTLLAGSRTIAVVGASPKPDRPSHGVLLALQAAGWHILPVNPAANALADGVAGLPCYPNLASAAASLPEGQRIDLVDIFRRPEDCADVTREAIAAGAGAIWLQLGIISPEVAALAAEAGIPFVQDRCTAIEVQRLRISGPSV
;
A
#
# COMPACT_ATOMS: atom_id res chain seq x y z
N MET A 1 -41.16 9.46 -3.55
CA MET A 1 -39.94 9.26 -2.75
C MET A 1 -39.94 10.30 -1.66
N ASP A 2 -40.19 9.86 -0.44
CA ASP A 2 -40.36 10.75 0.71
C ASP A 2 -39.00 11.22 1.27
N GLU A 3 -39.04 12.25 2.12
CA GLU A 3 -37.86 12.88 2.69
C GLU A 3 -37.08 11.95 3.64
N ARG A 4 -37.78 11.00 4.30
CA ARG A 4 -37.17 10.01 5.19
C ARG A 4 -36.40 8.95 4.39
N GLU A 5 -36.91 8.58 3.24
CA GLU A 5 -36.28 7.64 2.32
C GLU A 5 -35.05 8.26 1.65
N ARG A 6 -35.12 9.54 1.26
CA ARG A 6 -33.94 10.31 0.81
C ARG A 6 -32.87 10.42 1.90
N ALA A 7 -33.28 10.71 3.13
CA ALA A 7 -32.35 10.77 4.26
C ALA A 7 -31.71 9.41 4.59
N ARG A 8 -32.46 8.31 4.45
CA ARG A 8 -31.93 6.93 4.62
C ARG A 8 -30.93 6.56 3.53
N ILE A 9 -31.23 6.90 2.28
CA ILE A 9 -30.31 6.65 1.15
C ILE A 9 -29.04 7.48 1.34
N ARG A 10 -29.16 8.75 1.75
CA ARG A 10 -28.01 9.61 2.01
C ARG A 10 -27.17 9.12 3.20
N ALA A 11 -27.81 8.71 4.30
CA ALA A 11 -27.12 8.11 5.43
C ALA A 11 -26.44 6.78 5.08
N ALA A 12 -27.01 5.99 4.16
CA ALA A 12 -26.39 4.76 3.67
C ALA A 12 -25.18 5.05 2.76
N ILE A 13 -25.24 6.11 1.96
CA ILE A 13 -24.09 6.61 1.16
C ILE A 13 -23.01 7.15 2.11
N ASP A 14 -23.36 8.00 3.07
CA ASP A 14 -22.42 8.56 4.06
C ASP A 14 -21.79 7.46 4.93
N ALA A 15 -22.55 6.42 5.29
CA ALA A 15 -22.02 5.24 6.01
C ALA A 15 -21.14 4.34 5.14
N ALA A 16 -21.43 4.24 3.84
CA ALA A 16 -20.58 3.55 2.87
C ALA A 16 -19.32 4.35 2.50
N GLU A 17 -19.37 5.68 2.62
CA GLU A 17 -18.25 6.58 2.41
C GLU A 17 -17.43 6.84 3.69
N GLY A 18 -18.01 6.57 4.87
CA GLY A 18 -17.51 6.93 6.19
C GLY A 18 -17.15 5.73 7.08
N GLY A 19 -16.28 4.84 6.61
CA GLY A 19 -15.61 3.87 7.47
C GLY A 19 -14.42 4.50 8.19
N GLY A 20 -14.65 5.24 9.29
CA GLY A 20 -13.60 5.56 10.28
C GLY A 20 -13.05 6.99 10.31
N GLY A 21 -13.73 7.99 9.76
CA GLY A 21 -13.41 9.41 9.98
C GLY A 21 -12.07 9.91 9.41
N VAL A 22 -11.31 9.07 8.71
CA VAL A 22 -10.08 9.45 8.00
C VAL A 22 -10.48 9.97 6.61
N PRO A 23 -10.13 11.23 6.26
CA PRO A 23 -10.41 11.77 4.94
C PRO A 23 -9.81 10.92 3.83
N ARG A 24 -10.54 10.75 2.72
CA ARG A 24 -10.00 10.09 1.52
C ARG A 24 -8.84 10.90 0.95
N ALA A 25 -7.78 10.21 0.55
CA ALA A 25 -6.64 10.84 -0.12
C ALA A 25 -7.07 11.54 -1.42
N SER A 26 -6.55 12.73 -1.66
CA SER A 26 -6.82 13.51 -2.88
C SER A 26 -6.00 13.00 -4.07
N ASP A 27 -6.44 13.29 -5.30
CA ASP A 27 -5.68 12.94 -6.52
C ASP A 27 -4.26 13.54 -6.53
N GLU A 28 -4.08 14.73 -5.95
CA GLU A 28 -2.78 15.36 -5.79
C GLU A 28 -1.88 14.61 -4.81
N GLN A 29 -2.43 14.17 -3.67
CA GLN A 29 -1.70 13.34 -2.71
C GLN A 29 -1.30 12.00 -3.34
N LEU A 30 -2.23 11.31 -3.99
CA LEU A 30 -1.97 10.02 -4.65
C LEU A 30 -0.88 10.19 -5.73
N ARG A 31 -0.97 11.24 -6.54
CA ARG A 31 0.05 11.53 -7.57
C ARG A 31 1.40 11.84 -6.95
N THR A 32 1.46 12.67 -5.92
CA THR A 32 2.71 13.01 -5.22
C THR A 32 3.40 11.77 -4.68
N LEU A 33 2.66 10.88 -4.01
CA LEU A 33 3.23 9.66 -3.45
C LEU A 33 3.68 8.68 -4.51
N LEU A 34 2.83 8.37 -5.49
CA LEU A 34 3.16 7.37 -6.53
C LEU A 34 4.27 7.85 -7.47
N ALA A 35 4.20 9.09 -7.96
CA ALA A 35 5.20 9.64 -8.87
C ALA A 35 6.52 10.01 -8.16
N GLY A 36 6.46 10.31 -6.85
CA GLY A 36 7.64 10.58 -6.02
C GLY A 36 8.36 9.31 -5.55
N SER A 37 7.73 8.14 -5.64
CA SER A 37 8.29 6.88 -5.19
C SER A 37 9.15 6.22 -6.27
N ARG A 38 10.31 5.70 -5.88
CA ARG A 38 11.17 4.87 -6.74
C ARG A 38 11.07 3.40 -6.36
N THR A 39 11.06 3.12 -5.05
CA THR A 39 11.01 1.78 -4.50
C THR A 39 9.71 1.55 -3.74
N ILE A 40 8.99 0.48 -4.11
CA ILE A 40 7.74 0.07 -3.44
C ILE A 40 7.94 -1.32 -2.81
N ALA A 41 7.76 -1.42 -1.50
CA ALA A 41 7.72 -2.71 -0.81
C ALA A 41 6.28 -3.23 -0.76
N VAL A 42 6.04 -4.43 -1.30
CA VAL A 42 4.71 -5.07 -1.32
C VAL A 42 4.64 -6.08 -0.19
N VAL A 43 4.00 -5.71 0.92
CA VAL A 43 3.85 -6.55 2.12
C VAL A 43 2.63 -7.46 1.98
N GLY A 44 2.85 -8.76 2.17
CA GLY A 44 1.86 -9.79 1.82
C GLY A 44 1.94 -10.21 0.35
N ALA A 45 3.09 -10.00 -0.29
CA ALA A 45 3.35 -10.47 -1.64
C ALA A 45 3.16 -11.99 -1.72
N SER A 46 2.47 -12.46 -2.76
CA SER A 46 2.18 -13.87 -2.97
C SER A 46 2.66 -14.31 -4.36
N PRO A 47 3.24 -15.51 -4.51
CA PRO A 47 3.56 -16.06 -5.83
C PRO A 47 2.31 -16.58 -6.56
N LYS A 48 1.16 -16.65 -5.89
CA LYS A 48 -0.06 -17.26 -6.44
C LYS A 48 -0.81 -16.25 -7.32
N PRO A 49 -1.09 -16.55 -8.60
CA PRO A 49 -1.71 -15.60 -9.53
C PRO A 49 -3.12 -15.14 -9.15
N ASP A 50 -3.86 -15.93 -8.36
CA ASP A 50 -5.21 -15.60 -7.88
C ASP A 50 -5.20 -14.57 -6.73
N ARG A 51 -4.03 -14.26 -6.16
CA ARG A 51 -3.91 -13.30 -5.07
C ARG A 51 -3.75 -11.88 -5.62
N PRO A 52 -4.54 -10.90 -5.13
CA PRO A 52 -4.46 -9.52 -5.60
C PRO A 52 -3.05 -8.92 -5.54
N SER A 53 -2.27 -9.25 -4.50
CA SER A 53 -0.90 -8.78 -4.34
C SER A 53 0.02 -9.22 -5.47
N HIS A 54 -0.22 -10.37 -6.11
CA HIS A 54 0.56 -10.84 -7.26
C HIS A 54 0.31 -9.97 -8.50
N GLY A 55 -0.95 -9.73 -8.83
CA GLY A 55 -1.34 -8.93 -9.99
C GLY A 55 -0.93 -7.45 -9.85
N VAL A 56 -1.13 -6.86 -8.67
CA VAL A 56 -0.71 -5.47 -8.43
C VAL A 56 0.80 -5.33 -8.49
N LEU A 57 1.55 -6.25 -7.88
CA LEU A 57 3.01 -6.26 -7.96
C LEU A 57 3.51 -6.29 -9.40
N LEU A 58 2.96 -7.19 -10.24
CA LEU A 58 3.32 -7.27 -11.67
C LEU A 58 2.96 -5.99 -12.43
N ALA A 59 1.82 -5.38 -12.13
CA ALA A 59 1.39 -4.14 -12.78
C ALA A 59 2.32 -2.96 -12.43
N LEU A 60 2.70 -2.82 -11.16
CA LEU A 60 3.64 -1.78 -10.73
C LEU A 60 5.05 -2.03 -11.29
N GLN A 61 5.50 -3.29 -11.32
CA GLN A 61 6.78 -3.66 -11.93
C GLN A 61 6.78 -3.30 -13.43
N ALA A 62 5.74 -3.67 -14.17
CA ALA A 62 5.60 -3.37 -15.59
C ALA A 62 5.51 -1.86 -15.87
N ALA A 63 4.99 -1.09 -14.92
CA ALA A 63 4.92 0.36 -15.00
C ALA A 63 6.23 1.08 -14.60
N GLY A 64 7.26 0.35 -14.17
CA GLY A 64 8.63 0.88 -14.01
C GLY A 64 9.10 1.12 -12.57
N TRP A 65 8.34 0.73 -11.55
CA TRP A 65 8.82 0.82 -10.17
C TRP A 65 9.76 -0.32 -9.81
N HIS A 66 10.74 -0.03 -8.93
CA HIS A 66 11.52 -1.07 -8.28
C HIS A 66 10.69 -1.70 -7.17
N ILE A 67 10.34 -2.98 -7.30
CA ILE A 67 9.47 -3.67 -6.35
C ILE A 67 10.27 -4.58 -5.43
N LEU A 68 9.99 -4.48 -4.13
CA LEU A 68 10.51 -5.38 -3.09
C LEU A 68 9.36 -6.23 -2.52
N PRO A 69 9.20 -7.49 -2.93
CA PRO A 69 8.22 -8.39 -2.33
C PRO A 69 8.58 -8.70 -0.87
N VAL A 70 7.62 -8.57 0.04
CA VAL A 70 7.79 -8.89 1.47
C VAL A 70 6.74 -9.90 1.92
N ASN A 71 7.21 -11.03 2.46
CA ASN A 71 6.36 -12.11 2.98
C ASN A 71 7.11 -12.87 4.09
N PRO A 72 6.54 -13.04 5.30
CA PRO A 72 7.16 -13.80 6.38
C PRO A 72 7.58 -15.23 6.01
N ALA A 73 6.90 -15.84 5.03
CA ALA A 73 7.23 -17.17 4.51
C ALA A 73 8.30 -17.15 3.39
N ALA A 74 9.06 -16.06 3.23
CA ALA A 74 10.04 -15.90 2.14
C ALA A 74 11.03 -17.06 2.00
N ASN A 75 11.50 -17.65 3.12
CA ASN A 75 12.42 -18.79 3.08
C ASN A 75 11.82 -20.05 2.42
N ALA A 76 10.49 -20.16 2.36
CA ALA A 76 9.79 -21.24 1.67
C ALA A 76 9.50 -20.92 0.18
N LEU A 77 9.87 -19.72 -0.28
CA LEU A 77 9.68 -19.24 -1.64
C LEU A 77 11.04 -19.19 -2.36
N ALA A 78 11.56 -20.36 -2.74
CA ALA A 78 12.88 -20.48 -3.37
C ALA A 78 13.03 -19.61 -4.63
N ASP A 79 11.96 -19.50 -5.43
CA ASP A 79 11.92 -18.68 -6.64
C ASP A 79 11.41 -17.24 -6.39
N GLY A 80 11.17 -16.89 -5.13
CA GLY A 80 10.63 -15.58 -4.73
C GLY A 80 9.18 -15.35 -5.16
N VAL A 81 8.86 -14.12 -5.57
CA VAL A 81 7.53 -13.71 -6.04
C VAL A 81 7.66 -13.01 -7.39
N ALA A 82 7.00 -13.55 -8.42
CA ALA A 82 7.05 -13.00 -9.78
C ALA A 82 8.49 -12.85 -10.33
N GLY A 83 9.38 -13.80 -9.98
CA GLY A 83 10.79 -13.77 -10.39
C GLY A 83 11.65 -12.75 -9.65
N LEU A 84 11.11 -12.07 -8.62
CA LEU A 84 11.84 -11.16 -7.75
C LEU A 84 12.21 -11.85 -6.42
N PRO A 85 13.40 -11.58 -5.87
CA PRO A 85 13.75 -11.99 -4.51
C PRO A 85 12.70 -11.52 -3.51
N CYS A 86 12.26 -12.41 -2.61
CA CYS A 86 11.30 -12.09 -1.57
C CYS A 86 12.00 -11.96 -0.22
N TYR A 87 11.62 -10.95 0.57
CA TYR A 87 12.20 -10.69 1.87
C TYR A 87 11.25 -11.14 3.00
N PRO A 88 11.77 -11.63 4.14
CA PRO A 88 10.93 -12.08 5.25
C PRO A 88 10.22 -10.92 5.97
N ASN A 89 10.81 -9.72 5.90
CA ASN A 89 10.37 -8.54 6.65
C ASN A 89 10.91 -7.26 5.98
N LEU A 90 10.36 -6.10 6.35
CA LEU A 90 10.72 -4.78 5.79
C LEU A 90 12.15 -4.38 6.15
N ALA A 91 12.65 -4.76 7.33
CA ALA A 91 14.04 -4.48 7.69
C ALA A 91 15.03 -5.14 6.71
N SER A 92 14.78 -6.41 6.36
CA SER A 92 15.61 -7.15 5.40
C SER A 92 15.47 -6.61 3.98
N ALA A 93 14.26 -6.17 3.59
CA ALA A 93 14.03 -5.51 2.31
C ALA A 93 14.73 -4.15 2.23
N ALA A 94 14.69 -3.34 3.29
CA ALA A 94 15.39 -2.05 3.34
C ALA A 94 16.91 -2.24 3.28
N ALA A 95 17.45 -3.25 3.98
CA ALA A 95 18.87 -3.56 3.99
C ALA A 95 19.43 -4.07 2.65
N SER A 96 18.57 -4.51 1.72
CA SER A 96 19.00 -4.93 0.38
C SER A 96 19.20 -3.75 -0.58
N LEU A 97 18.73 -2.56 -0.22
CA LEU A 97 18.87 -1.36 -1.03
C LEU A 97 20.29 -0.78 -0.93
N PRO A 98 20.77 -0.09 -1.97
CA PRO A 98 22.04 0.64 -1.91
C PRO A 98 22.05 1.70 -0.81
N GLU A 99 23.25 2.01 -0.31
CA GLU A 99 23.43 3.06 0.71
C GLU A 99 22.79 4.39 0.27
N GLY A 100 22.08 5.04 1.21
CA GLY A 100 21.35 6.28 0.96
C GLY A 100 20.00 6.11 0.27
N GLN A 101 19.61 4.90 -0.14
CA GLN A 101 18.26 4.59 -0.60
C GLN A 101 17.38 4.08 0.53
N ARG A 102 16.07 4.13 0.30
CA ARG A 102 15.03 3.71 1.25
C ARG A 102 13.84 3.12 0.51
N ILE A 103 12.95 2.50 1.25
CA ILE A 103 11.61 2.15 0.77
C ILE A 103 10.77 3.43 0.73
N ASP A 104 10.36 3.87 -0.45
CA ASP A 104 9.58 5.11 -0.59
C ASP A 104 8.10 4.89 -0.25
N LEU A 105 7.57 3.70 -0.57
CA LEU A 105 6.19 3.33 -0.31
C LEU A 105 6.08 1.89 0.18
N VAL A 106 5.36 1.68 1.28
CA VAL A 106 4.99 0.34 1.77
C VAL A 106 3.53 0.08 1.41
N ASP A 107 3.33 -0.86 0.49
CA ASP A 107 2.03 -1.26 -0.06
C ASP A 107 1.54 -2.56 0.61
N ILE A 108 0.46 -2.47 1.40
CA ILE A 108 0.09 -3.49 2.39
C ILE A 108 -1.15 -4.26 1.94
N PHE A 109 -0.98 -5.58 1.77
CA PHE A 109 -2.02 -6.58 1.45
C PHE A 109 -2.30 -7.53 2.63
N ARG A 110 -2.12 -7.05 3.86
CA ARG A 110 -2.39 -7.81 5.08
C ARG A 110 -3.79 -7.54 5.59
N ARG A 111 -4.28 -8.41 6.48
CA ARG A 111 -5.58 -8.19 7.12
C ARG A 111 -5.49 -6.95 8.03
N PRO A 112 -6.59 -6.21 8.25
CA PRO A 112 -6.57 -4.98 9.05
C PRO A 112 -5.90 -5.14 10.42
N GLU A 113 -6.11 -6.28 11.10
CA GLU A 113 -5.52 -6.59 12.41
C GLU A 113 -3.99 -6.71 12.40
N ASP A 114 -3.40 -7.04 11.25
CA ASP A 114 -1.95 -7.18 11.11
C ASP A 114 -1.30 -5.84 10.65
N CYS A 115 -2.08 -4.85 10.21
CA CYS A 115 -1.56 -3.67 9.53
C CYS A 115 -0.84 -2.69 10.48
N ALA A 116 -1.22 -2.62 11.75
CA ALA A 116 -0.58 -1.75 12.73
C ALA A 116 0.88 -2.18 12.99
N ASP A 117 1.13 -3.48 13.11
CA ASP A 117 2.48 -4.02 13.30
C ASP A 117 3.37 -3.79 12.07
N VAL A 118 2.82 -4.03 10.88
CA VAL A 118 3.53 -3.71 9.61
C VAL A 118 3.85 -2.22 9.53
N THR A 119 2.95 -1.35 9.99
CA THR A 119 3.17 0.10 9.99
C THR A 119 4.30 0.50 10.94
N ARG A 120 4.34 -0.07 12.15
CA ARG A 120 5.46 0.15 13.09
C ARG A 120 6.79 -0.30 12.50
N GLU A 121 6.80 -1.44 11.83
CA GLU A 121 7.98 -1.95 11.14
C GLU A 121 8.43 -1.03 10.00
N ALA A 122 7.49 -0.55 9.19
CA ALA A 122 7.76 0.40 8.11
C ALA A 122 8.35 1.71 8.62
N ILE A 123 7.80 2.25 9.72
CA ILE A 123 8.32 3.46 10.38
C ILE A 123 9.76 3.20 10.88
N ALA A 124 9.99 2.07 11.55
CA ALA A 124 11.33 1.70 12.03
C ALA A 124 12.34 1.51 10.90
N ALA A 125 11.90 1.04 9.73
CA ALA A 125 12.71 0.90 8.52
C ALA A 125 12.91 2.24 7.77
N GLY A 126 12.33 3.35 8.24
CA GLY A 126 12.46 4.67 7.61
C GLY A 126 11.67 4.83 6.31
N ALA A 127 10.56 4.10 6.14
CA ALA A 127 9.72 4.16 4.96
C ALA A 127 9.19 5.57 4.65
N GLY A 128 8.93 5.86 3.37
CA GLY A 128 8.44 7.16 2.89
C GLY A 128 6.96 7.39 3.02
N ALA A 129 6.15 6.34 2.90
CA ALA A 129 4.70 6.40 2.99
C ALA A 129 4.12 5.01 3.25
N ILE A 130 2.91 4.99 3.81
CA ILE A 130 2.13 3.78 4.07
C ILE A 130 0.88 3.77 3.18
N TRP A 131 0.61 2.63 2.56
CA TRP A 131 -0.56 2.44 1.71
C TRP A 131 -1.28 1.14 2.06
N LEU A 132 -2.51 1.25 2.57
CA LEU A 132 -3.40 0.09 2.73
C LEU A 132 -4.22 -0.10 1.46
N GLN A 133 -4.17 -1.32 0.93
CA GLN A 133 -4.86 -1.65 -0.30
C GLN A 133 -6.38 -1.60 -0.17
N LEU A 134 -7.04 -1.69 -1.32
CA LEU A 134 -8.51 -1.64 -1.43
C LEU A 134 -9.18 -2.62 -0.45
N GLY A 135 -10.17 -2.13 0.29
CA GLY A 135 -10.90 -2.88 1.30
C GLY A 135 -10.20 -2.98 2.66
N ILE A 136 -9.01 -2.40 2.83
CA ILE A 136 -8.28 -2.36 4.10
C ILE A 136 -8.37 -0.94 4.67
N ILE A 137 -8.99 -0.83 5.83
CA ILE A 137 -9.20 0.41 6.58
C ILE A 137 -8.76 0.17 8.01
N SER A 138 -7.95 1.06 8.58
CA SER A 138 -7.49 0.94 9.97
C SER A 138 -7.27 2.32 10.61
N PRO A 139 -8.14 2.73 11.56
CA PRO A 139 -7.93 3.94 12.34
C PRO A 139 -6.64 3.93 13.17
N GLU A 140 -6.20 2.76 13.62
CA GLU A 140 -4.94 2.61 14.37
C GLU A 140 -3.74 2.94 13.47
N VAL A 141 -3.73 2.44 12.22
CA VAL A 141 -2.67 2.78 11.26
C VAL A 141 -2.67 4.27 10.95
N ALA A 142 -3.85 4.89 10.81
CA ALA A 142 -3.96 6.32 10.59
C ALA A 142 -3.35 7.13 11.75
N ALA A 143 -3.60 6.71 12.99
CA ALA A 143 -3.04 7.35 14.18
C ALA A 143 -1.50 7.19 14.25
N LEU A 144 -0.99 5.97 14.03
CA LEU A 144 0.45 5.70 13.99
C LEU A 144 1.17 6.51 12.91
N ALA A 145 0.58 6.58 11.72
CA ALA A 145 1.16 7.34 10.62
C ALA A 145 1.18 8.85 10.91
N ALA A 146 0.12 9.38 11.52
CA ALA A 146 0.05 10.76 11.94
C ALA A 146 1.07 11.10 13.03
N GLU A 147 1.22 10.23 14.05
CA GLU A 147 2.21 10.39 15.12
C GLU A 147 3.65 10.38 14.58
N ALA A 148 3.93 9.51 13.61
CA ALA A 148 5.24 9.43 12.97
C ALA A 148 5.47 10.50 11.88
N GLY A 149 4.45 11.29 11.53
CA GLY A 149 4.51 12.27 10.45
C GLY A 149 4.74 11.68 9.06
N ILE A 150 4.33 10.42 8.84
CA ILE A 150 4.49 9.71 7.56
C ILE A 150 3.19 9.79 6.74
N PRO A 151 3.25 10.11 5.44
CA PRO A 151 2.09 10.10 4.56
C PRO A 151 1.36 8.75 4.54
N PHE A 152 0.03 8.81 4.52
CA PHE A 152 -0.84 7.65 4.64
C PHE A 152 -1.98 7.66 3.62
N VAL A 153 -2.21 6.50 3.01
CA VAL A 153 -3.36 6.21 2.14
C VAL A 153 -3.99 4.89 2.58
N GLN A 154 -5.31 4.78 2.52
CA GLN A 154 -6.02 3.53 2.74
C GLN A 154 -7.18 3.37 1.77
N ASP A 155 -7.69 2.15 1.65
CA ASP A 155 -8.81 1.78 0.78
C ASP A 155 -8.63 2.25 -0.68
N ARG A 156 -7.42 2.07 -1.20
CA ARG A 156 -7.06 2.40 -2.59
C ARG A 156 -6.17 1.32 -3.18
N CYS A 157 -6.34 1.00 -4.45
CA CYS A 157 -5.47 0.07 -5.16
C CYS A 157 -4.42 0.85 -5.95
N THR A 158 -3.14 0.67 -5.62
CA THR A 158 -2.01 1.31 -6.32
C THR A 158 -2.08 1.11 -7.84
N ALA A 159 -2.30 -0.11 -8.34
CA ALA A 159 -2.40 -0.36 -9.79
C ALA A 159 -3.57 0.38 -10.47
N ILE A 160 -4.74 0.45 -9.81
CA ILE A 160 -5.90 1.21 -10.34
C ILE A 160 -5.57 2.70 -10.38
N GLU A 161 -5.00 3.24 -9.31
CA GLU A 161 -4.68 4.67 -9.24
C GLU A 161 -3.58 5.07 -10.23
N VAL A 162 -2.56 4.23 -10.41
CA VAL A 162 -1.53 4.39 -11.44
C VAL A 162 -2.15 4.50 -12.83
N GLN A 163 -3.05 3.58 -13.19
CA GLN A 163 -3.73 3.60 -14.48
C GLN A 163 -4.66 4.83 -14.63
N ARG A 164 -5.46 5.13 -13.60
CA ARG A 164 -6.43 6.23 -13.60
C ARG A 164 -5.75 7.59 -13.72
N LEU A 165 -4.66 7.78 -12.99
CA LEU A 165 -3.91 9.05 -12.92
C LEU A 165 -2.83 9.17 -13.99
N ARG A 166 -2.61 8.12 -14.80
CA ARG A 166 -1.60 8.03 -15.86
C ARG A 166 -0.19 8.28 -15.34
N ILE A 167 0.15 7.59 -14.26
CA ILE A 167 1.47 7.66 -13.62
C ILE A 167 2.30 6.47 -14.11
N SER A 168 3.59 6.67 -14.27
CA SER A 168 4.56 5.59 -14.45
C SER A 168 5.64 5.71 -13.38
N GLY A 169 6.31 4.60 -13.08
CA GLY A 169 7.48 4.61 -12.23
C GLY A 169 8.62 5.42 -12.85
N PRO A 170 9.67 5.71 -12.06
CA PRO A 170 10.83 6.41 -12.58
C PRO A 170 11.39 5.62 -13.76
N SER A 171 11.46 6.25 -14.94
CA SER A 171 12.24 5.70 -16.04
C SER A 171 13.68 5.61 -15.57
N VAL A 172 14.16 4.38 -15.39
CA VAL A 172 15.56 4.09 -15.05
C VAL A 172 16.51 4.66 -16.09
#